data_AF-A0A4R3TS18-F1
#
_entry.id   AF-A0A4R3TS18-F1
#
_cell.length_a   1.000
_cell.length_b   1.000
_cell.length_c   1.000
_cell.angle_alpha   90.00
_cell.angle_beta   90.00
_cell.angle_gamma   90.00
#
_symmetry.space_group_name_H-M   'P 1'
#
loop_
_entity.id
_entity.type
_entity.pdbx_description
1 polymer ?
#
loop_
_entity_poly.entity_id
_entity_poly.type
_entity_poly.pdbx_seq_one_letter_code
_entity_poly.pdbx_strand_id
1 'polypeptide(L)'
;MVTKSIPTKTTGPLHFEDLEPHRFEDLVRRLLYDFRQWRELEATGRTGSDEGFDARGYEAVQGDFGGGIDDDDDDDGSESRTDSDVKDRVWLIQCKREKSIPPKKLAAYLDALPRGQQLYGIIFAAACDFSKAARDAFRTRTQERGFQEAYLWGKGELEDMLYQPKNDDVLFTFFGVSKRIRQRSLSAEVRRKLVVKRKVQRLLQSIGLEVLLRDASDDRYPYADETQREKLRARRWCIYRYEGCHHDGLHVLRHRHLAFIDDDGVAWDFAECMDDSAPHKNPWRTEDDEKLMNQAAAARANAMTIWDALPEKNRAWFEEYLVLPYESVIDIDDKGDEWFEGPHIYVGEFDPVRGPFRDYRRVRLCTIGQWSARHAEANPEARVKKFPRDEALGP
;
A
#
# COMPACT_ATOMS: atom_id res chain seq x y z
N MET A 1 -8.44 17.07 25.98
CA MET A 1 -8.97 17.47 24.66
C MET A 1 -8.63 16.38 23.66
N VAL A 2 -9.61 15.64 23.16
CA VAL A 2 -9.39 14.53 22.22
C VAL A 2 -9.16 15.14 20.83
N THR A 3 -7.95 14.98 20.31
CA THR A 3 -7.59 15.42 18.95
C THR A 3 -8.33 14.55 17.94
N LYS A 4 -9.31 15.17 17.26
CA LYS A 4 -10.08 14.54 16.18
C LYS A 4 -9.12 14.24 15.02
N SER A 5 -8.96 12.97 14.68
CA SER A 5 -8.10 12.54 13.57
C SER A 5 -8.52 13.19 12.27
N ILE A 6 -7.64 13.98 11.66
CA ILE A 6 -7.86 14.59 10.34
C ILE A 6 -7.61 13.47 9.30
N PRO A 7 -8.58 13.12 8.44
CA PRO A 7 -8.39 12.08 7.44
C PRO A 7 -7.29 12.49 6.46
N THR A 8 -6.22 11.70 6.37
CA THR A 8 -4.97 12.08 5.69
C THR A 8 -4.93 11.71 4.20
N LYS A 9 -5.95 11.00 3.68
CA LYS A 9 -6.05 10.63 2.25
C LYS A 9 -7.52 10.60 1.83
N THR A 10 -7.91 11.46 0.90
CA THR A 10 -9.15 11.33 0.13
C THR A 10 -8.90 10.36 -1.02
N THR A 11 -9.73 9.32 -1.15
CA THR A 11 -9.94 8.72 -2.47
C THR A 11 -10.52 9.83 -3.34
N GLY A 12 -9.85 10.16 -4.45
CA GLY A 12 -10.33 11.21 -5.35
C GLY A 12 -11.80 10.95 -5.75
N PRO A 13 -12.54 12.01 -6.14
CA PRO A 13 -13.92 11.86 -6.58
C PRO A 13 -14.01 10.86 -7.73
N LEU A 14 -15.11 10.09 -7.79
CA LEU A 14 -15.35 9.17 -8.89
C LEU A 14 -15.75 9.99 -10.13
N HIS A 15 -15.11 9.68 -11.26
CA HIS A 15 -15.32 10.37 -12.52
C HIS A 15 -16.38 9.63 -13.36
N PHE A 16 -17.66 9.73 -12.97
CA PHE A 16 -18.77 9.10 -13.69
C PHE A 16 -18.89 9.56 -15.16
N GLU A 17 -18.43 10.77 -15.45
CA GLU A 17 -18.37 11.35 -16.81
C GLU A 17 -17.44 10.58 -17.76
N ASP A 18 -16.52 9.78 -17.23
CA ASP A 18 -15.57 9.00 -18.02
C ASP A 18 -16.15 7.62 -18.41
N LEU A 19 -17.26 7.21 -17.79
CA LEU A 19 -17.97 5.98 -18.16
C LEU A 19 -18.74 6.18 -19.47
N GLU A 20 -18.74 5.19 -20.36
CA GLU A 20 -19.62 5.20 -21.53
C GLU A 20 -21.10 5.26 -21.08
N PRO A 21 -22.01 5.89 -21.86
CA PRO A 21 -23.40 6.11 -21.45
C PRO A 21 -24.11 4.84 -20.93
N HIS A 22 -24.03 3.74 -21.70
CA HIS A 22 -24.62 2.46 -21.31
C HIS A 22 -23.95 1.84 -20.07
N ARG A 23 -22.66 2.12 -19.84
CA ARG A 23 -21.96 1.66 -18.63
C ARG A 23 -22.39 2.43 -17.39
N PHE A 24 -22.74 3.71 -17.52
CA PHE A 24 -23.35 4.46 -16.41
C PHE A 24 -24.74 3.91 -16.05
N GLU A 25 -25.56 3.60 -17.05
CA GLU A 25 -26.86 2.92 -16.84
C GLU A 25 -26.69 1.56 -16.17
N ASP A 26 -25.73 0.74 -16.62
CA ASP A 26 -25.42 -0.55 -16.02
C ASP A 26 -24.96 -0.42 -14.56
N LEU A 27 -24.17 0.60 -14.25
CA LEU A 27 -23.75 0.91 -12.88
C LEU A 27 -24.95 1.23 -11.99
N VAL A 28 -25.84 2.11 -12.44
CA VAL A 28 -27.04 2.50 -11.68
C VAL A 28 -27.94 1.27 -11.50
N ARG A 29 -28.12 0.45 -12.53
CA ARG A 29 -28.87 -0.82 -12.44
C ARG A 29 -28.26 -1.78 -11.42
N ARG A 30 -26.93 -1.86 -11.38
CA ARG A 30 -26.24 -2.72 -10.40
C ARG A 30 -26.50 -2.26 -8.96
N LEU A 31 -26.50 -0.95 -8.73
CA LEU A 31 -26.88 -0.36 -7.43
C LEU A 31 -28.37 -0.58 -7.10
N LEU A 32 -29.24 -0.59 -8.11
CA LEU A 32 -30.67 -0.79 -7.96
C LEU A 32 -31.04 -2.17 -7.41
N TYR A 33 -30.35 -3.25 -7.79
CA TYR A 33 -30.68 -4.60 -7.33
C TYR A 33 -30.82 -4.72 -5.81
N ASP A 34 -30.00 -3.95 -5.06
CA ASP A 34 -30.00 -3.94 -3.60
C ASP A 34 -30.86 -2.82 -2.98
N PHE A 35 -31.49 -1.98 -3.82
CA PHE A 35 -32.29 -0.85 -3.37
C PHE A 35 -33.72 -1.26 -2.98
N ARG A 36 -34.33 -2.19 -3.72
CA ARG A 36 -35.69 -2.74 -3.47
C ARG A 36 -35.72 -4.23 -3.81
N GLN A 37 -36.79 -4.91 -3.38
CA GLN A 37 -37.06 -6.29 -3.77
C GLN A 37 -37.76 -6.31 -5.13
N TRP A 38 -36.96 -6.32 -6.19
CA TRP A 38 -37.46 -6.37 -7.56
C TRP A 38 -37.90 -7.79 -7.93
N ARG A 39 -39.12 -7.93 -8.45
CA ARG A 39 -39.53 -9.12 -9.21
C ARG A 39 -38.83 -9.14 -10.56
N GLU A 40 -38.78 -7.98 -11.22
CA GLU A 40 -38.12 -7.81 -12.51
C GLU A 40 -37.52 -6.40 -12.68
N LEU A 41 -36.39 -6.30 -13.37
CA LEU A 41 -35.72 -5.05 -13.76
C LEU A 41 -35.38 -5.10 -15.26
N GLU A 42 -36.22 -4.47 -16.07
CA GLU A 42 -36.09 -4.42 -17.53
C GLU A 42 -35.19 -3.27 -17.98
N ALA A 43 -34.21 -3.54 -18.84
CA ALA A 43 -33.34 -2.54 -19.44
C ALA A 43 -33.89 -2.07 -20.79
N THR A 44 -34.84 -1.12 -20.77
CA THR A 44 -35.49 -0.59 -21.99
C THR A 44 -34.58 0.30 -22.83
N GLY A 45 -33.53 0.89 -22.23
CA GLY A 45 -32.58 1.79 -22.92
C GLY A 45 -31.62 1.11 -23.91
N ARG A 46 -31.37 -0.21 -23.82
CA ARG A 46 -30.43 -0.92 -24.72
C ARG A 46 -31.00 -1.17 -26.13
N THR A 47 -32.31 -1.15 -26.29
CA THR A 47 -33.01 -1.53 -27.53
C THR A 47 -33.29 -0.37 -28.48
N GLY A 48 -32.82 0.85 -28.18
CA GLY A 48 -32.90 2.01 -29.09
C GLY A 48 -34.31 2.58 -29.31
N SER A 49 -35.30 2.13 -28.52
CA SER A 49 -36.66 2.70 -28.50
C SER A 49 -36.74 3.77 -27.42
N ASP A 50 -36.81 5.03 -27.85
CA ASP A 50 -36.67 6.23 -27.03
C ASP A 50 -37.98 6.56 -26.26
N GLU A 51 -38.53 5.59 -25.53
CA GLU A 51 -39.75 5.79 -24.71
C GLU A 51 -39.54 6.75 -23.52
N GLY A 52 -38.37 7.39 -23.43
CA GLY A 52 -38.06 8.47 -22.51
C GLY A 52 -37.65 8.01 -21.11
N PHE A 53 -37.33 6.73 -20.90
CA PHE A 53 -36.79 6.15 -19.66
C PHE A 53 -35.83 4.98 -19.95
N ASP A 54 -34.84 4.74 -19.08
CA ASP A 54 -33.72 3.83 -19.38
C ASP A 54 -33.93 2.41 -18.82
N ALA A 55 -34.74 2.29 -17.77
CA ALA A 55 -35.16 1.00 -17.23
C ALA A 55 -36.53 1.09 -16.55
N ARG A 56 -37.21 -0.06 -16.47
CA ARG A 56 -38.46 -0.24 -15.73
C ARG A 56 -38.28 -1.32 -14.67
N GLY A 57 -38.75 -1.06 -13.46
CA GLY A 57 -38.68 -2.01 -12.36
C GLY A 57 -40.07 -2.40 -11.87
N TYR A 58 -40.25 -3.68 -11.61
CA TYR A 58 -41.46 -4.23 -10.99
C TYR A 58 -41.09 -4.66 -9.57
N GLU A 59 -41.50 -3.88 -8.58
CA GLU A 59 -41.27 -4.17 -7.17
C GLU A 59 -42.40 -5.07 -6.65
N ALA A 60 -42.02 -6.18 -6.00
CA ALA A 60 -42.97 -7.09 -5.37
C ALA A 60 -43.56 -6.46 -4.10
N VAL A 61 -44.89 -6.41 -4.00
CA VAL A 61 -45.56 -5.95 -2.77
C VAL A 61 -45.65 -7.13 -1.80
N GLN A 62 -45.26 -6.90 -0.55
CA GLN A 62 -45.13 -7.94 0.49
C GLN A 62 -46.43 -8.77 0.61
N GLY A 63 -46.34 -10.03 0.18
CA GLY A 63 -47.45 -10.98 -0.01
C GLY A 63 -47.09 -12.14 -0.95
N ASP A 64 -46.03 -11.99 -1.75
CA ASP A 64 -45.70 -12.88 -2.88
C ASP A 64 -44.52 -13.85 -2.66
N PHE A 65 -43.91 -13.89 -1.46
CA PHE A 65 -42.89 -14.89 -1.12
C PHE A 65 -43.47 -16.11 -0.36
N GLY A 66 -44.68 -16.53 -0.74
CA GLY A 66 -45.34 -17.72 -0.20
C GLY A 66 -45.43 -18.86 -1.21
N GLY A 67 -44.41 -19.73 -1.24
CA GLY A 67 -44.42 -21.02 -1.95
C GLY A 67 -43.08 -21.36 -2.61
N GLY A 68 -42.33 -22.40 -2.23
CA GLY A 68 -42.61 -23.45 -1.26
C GLY A 68 -41.33 -24.20 -0.85
N ILE A 69 -41.35 -24.69 0.39
CA ILE A 69 -40.81 -26.00 0.73
C ILE A 69 -42.03 -26.70 1.33
N ASP A 70 -42.73 -27.46 0.50
CA ASP A 70 -43.64 -28.49 0.98
C ASP A 70 -42.76 -29.67 1.38
N ASP A 71 -42.67 -29.92 2.68
CA ASP A 71 -42.56 -31.29 3.21
C ASP A 71 -44.00 -31.80 3.29
N ASP A 72 -44.23 -32.95 2.65
CA ASP A 72 -45.49 -33.69 2.62
C ASP A 72 -46.07 -33.92 4.03
N ASP A 73 -47.36 -33.61 4.22
CA ASP A 73 -48.31 -34.51 4.87
C ASP A 73 -49.76 -33.99 4.72
N ASP A 74 -50.59 -34.84 4.12
CA ASP A 74 -52.05 -34.92 3.96
C ASP A 74 -52.95 -33.89 4.69
N ASP A 75 -53.90 -33.26 3.96
CA ASP A 75 -55.35 -33.36 4.23
C ASP A 75 -56.23 -32.72 3.13
N ASP A 76 -57.42 -33.28 2.99
CA ASP A 76 -58.45 -33.15 1.97
C ASP A 76 -59.24 -31.81 1.98
N GLY A 77 -59.79 -31.43 0.82
CA GLY A 77 -61.01 -30.62 0.76
C GLY A 77 -60.94 -29.09 0.63
N SER A 78 -61.24 -28.64 -0.60
CA SER A 78 -62.09 -27.48 -0.92
C SER A 78 -61.49 -26.06 -1.06
N GLU A 79 -61.85 -25.51 -2.23
CA GLU A 79 -62.02 -24.10 -2.60
C GLU A 79 -60.81 -23.31 -3.15
N SER A 80 -60.90 -23.15 -4.48
CA SER A 80 -60.32 -22.09 -5.30
C SER A 80 -60.19 -20.78 -4.53
N ARG A 81 -58.96 -20.49 -4.07
CA ARG A 81 -58.60 -19.14 -3.64
C ARG A 81 -58.39 -18.31 -4.90
N THR A 82 -59.40 -17.49 -5.17
CA THR A 82 -59.37 -16.43 -6.17
C THR A 82 -58.07 -15.64 -6.12
N ASP A 83 -57.41 -15.60 -7.27
CA ASP A 83 -56.34 -14.71 -7.71
C ASP A 83 -56.65 -13.26 -7.28
N SER A 84 -56.25 -12.88 -6.07
CA SER A 84 -56.41 -11.52 -5.58
C SER A 84 -55.27 -10.68 -6.14
N ASP A 85 -55.52 -10.10 -7.31
CA ASP A 85 -55.01 -8.86 -7.94
C ASP A 85 -54.02 -7.97 -7.13
N VAL A 86 -52.89 -8.52 -6.63
CA VAL A 86 -51.80 -7.73 -6.05
C VAL A 86 -50.94 -7.22 -7.20
N LYS A 87 -51.27 -6.03 -7.70
CA LYS A 87 -50.52 -5.36 -8.76
C LYS A 87 -49.13 -4.95 -8.28
N ASP A 88 -48.10 -5.37 -9.01
CA ASP A 88 -46.73 -4.92 -8.79
C ASP A 88 -46.62 -3.40 -8.80
N ARG A 89 -45.72 -2.88 -7.97
CA ARG A 89 -45.38 -1.46 -8.00
C ARG A 89 -44.45 -1.22 -9.16
N VAL A 90 -44.93 -0.46 -10.16
CA VAL A 90 -44.15 -0.14 -11.35
C VAL A 90 -43.31 1.11 -11.12
N TRP A 91 -42.01 0.99 -11.33
CA TRP A 91 -41.01 2.05 -11.18
C TRP A 91 -40.39 2.43 -12.53
N LEU A 92 -40.22 3.73 -12.75
CA LEU A 92 -39.40 4.24 -13.87
C LEU A 92 -38.01 4.62 -13.37
N ILE A 93 -37.00 4.20 -14.12
CA ILE A 93 -35.61 4.54 -13.85
C ILE A 93 -35.08 5.38 -15.02
N GLN A 94 -34.60 6.57 -14.70
CA GLN A 94 -33.92 7.45 -15.64
C GLN A 94 -32.50 7.73 -15.15
N CYS A 95 -31.53 7.44 -15.98
CA CYS A 95 -30.13 7.77 -15.85
C CYS A 95 -29.79 8.95 -16.77
N LYS A 96 -29.02 9.92 -16.28
CA LYS A 96 -28.46 11.01 -17.11
C LYS A 96 -26.99 11.25 -16.77
N ARG A 97 -26.12 10.88 -17.70
CA ARG A 97 -24.68 11.13 -17.62
C ARG A 97 -24.37 12.51 -18.21
N GLU A 98 -24.60 13.55 -17.42
CA GLU A 98 -24.30 14.93 -17.80
C GLU A 98 -23.59 15.68 -16.66
N LYS A 99 -22.67 16.57 -17.03
CA LYS A 99 -21.89 17.39 -16.09
C LYS A 99 -22.73 18.31 -15.19
N SER A 100 -23.90 18.73 -15.67
CA SER A 100 -24.80 19.61 -14.92
C SER A 100 -26.22 19.54 -15.47
N ILE A 101 -27.20 19.37 -14.59
CA ILE A 101 -28.62 19.36 -14.92
C ILE A 101 -29.33 20.50 -14.16
N PRO A 102 -29.64 21.63 -14.84
CA PRO A 102 -30.39 22.72 -14.25
C PRO A 102 -31.85 22.34 -13.92
N PRO A 103 -32.52 23.03 -12.97
CA PRO A 103 -33.90 22.71 -12.57
C PRO A 103 -34.91 22.65 -13.73
N LYS A 104 -34.81 23.57 -14.70
CA LYS A 104 -35.69 23.58 -15.88
C LYS A 104 -35.50 22.35 -16.76
N LYS A 105 -34.25 21.89 -16.91
CA LYS A 105 -33.90 20.73 -17.72
C LYS A 105 -34.35 19.45 -17.04
N LEU A 106 -34.19 19.35 -15.72
CA LEU A 106 -34.73 18.25 -14.92
C LEU A 106 -36.25 18.15 -15.05
N ALA A 107 -36.97 19.27 -14.94
CA ALA A 107 -38.41 19.30 -15.15
C ALA A 107 -38.80 18.85 -16.58
N ALA A 108 -38.03 19.25 -17.60
CA ALA A 108 -38.27 18.82 -18.98
C ALA A 108 -38.03 17.31 -19.21
N TYR A 109 -37.11 16.68 -18.47
CA TYR A 109 -36.99 15.22 -18.51
C TYR A 109 -38.19 14.53 -17.89
N LEU A 110 -38.66 15.02 -16.75
CA LEU A 110 -39.89 14.50 -16.14
C LEU A 110 -41.07 14.69 -17.10
N ASP A 111 -41.26 15.91 -17.60
CA ASP A 111 -41.78 16.30 -18.93
C ASP A 111 -42.11 15.13 -19.88
N ALA A 112 -41.04 14.52 -20.37
CA ALA A 112 -41.05 13.55 -21.45
C ALA A 112 -41.46 12.13 -21.06
N LEU A 113 -41.57 11.83 -19.75
CA LEU A 113 -41.93 10.48 -19.30
C LEU A 113 -43.35 10.10 -19.72
N PRO A 114 -43.58 8.82 -20.09
CA PRO A 114 -44.86 8.35 -20.61
C PRO A 114 -46.00 8.51 -19.58
N ARG A 115 -47.19 8.86 -20.08
CA ARG A 115 -48.42 8.97 -19.29
C ARG A 115 -49.36 7.83 -19.69
N GLY A 116 -49.86 7.05 -18.73
CA GLY A 116 -50.91 6.04 -19.02
C GLY A 116 -50.85 4.76 -18.19
N GLN A 117 -49.74 4.45 -17.53
CA GLN A 117 -49.66 3.34 -16.57
C GLN A 117 -49.77 3.87 -15.14
N GLN A 118 -50.28 3.04 -14.22
CA GLN A 118 -50.29 3.33 -12.78
C GLN A 118 -48.87 3.20 -12.23
N LEU A 119 -48.05 4.22 -12.49
CA LEU A 119 -46.66 4.30 -12.04
C LEU A 119 -46.63 4.58 -10.54
N TYR A 120 -45.94 3.73 -9.78
CA TYR A 120 -45.78 3.91 -8.34
C TYR A 120 -44.69 4.95 -8.04
N GLY A 121 -43.53 4.84 -8.68
CA GLY A 121 -42.43 5.74 -8.37
C GLY A 121 -41.41 5.94 -9.47
N ILE A 122 -40.48 6.86 -9.22
CA ILE A 122 -39.39 7.20 -10.13
C ILE A 122 -38.04 7.25 -9.40
N ILE A 123 -37.01 6.72 -10.04
CA ILE A 123 -35.62 6.88 -9.63
C ILE A 123 -34.88 7.62 -10.74
N PHE A 124 -34.42 8.83 -10.44
CA PHE A 124 -33.64 9.65 -11.36
C PHE A 124 -32.19 9.70 -10.88
N ALA A 125 -31.28 9.08 -11.62
CA ALA A 125 -29.86 9.03 -11.32
C ALA A 125 -29.05 9.90 -12.28
N ALA A 126 -28.10 10.69 -11.78
CA ALA A 126 -27.26 11.54 -12.60
C ALA A 126 -25.80 11.58 -12.15
N ALA A 127 -24.90 11.77 -13.13
CA ALA A 127 -23.46 11.89 -12.92
C ALA A 127 -23.02 13.23 -12.28
N CYS A 128 -23.96 14.15 -12.03
CA CYS A 128 -23.72 15.46 -11.43
C CYS A 128 -24.49 15.65 -10.12
N ASP A 129 -24.06 16.62 -9.32
CA ASP A 129 -24.81 17.07 -8.14
C ASP A 129 -25.94 18.02 -8.52
N PHE A 130 -27.03 17.94 -7.75
CA PHE A 130 -28.19 18.80 -7.92
C PHE A 130 -28.13 19.99 -6.96
N SER A 131 -28.62 21.15 -7.40
CA SER A 131 -28.85 22.29 -6.48
C SER A 131 -30.10 22.06 -5.63
N LYS A 132 -30.26 22.84 -4.55
CA LYS A 132 -31.51 22.83 -3.76
C LYS A 132 -32.73 23.12 -4.64
N ALA A 133 -32.63 24.13 -5.50
CA ALA A 133 -33.72 24.48 -6.42
C ALA A 133 -34.07 23.34 -7.39
N ALA A 134 -33.11 22.52 -7.81
CA ALA A 134 -33.37 21.35 -8.65
C ALA A 134 -34.08 20.24 -7.85
N ARG A 135 -33.66 20.00 -6.60
CA ARG A 135 -34.35 19.05 -5.68
C ARG A 135 -35.79 19.46 -5.40
N ASP A 136 -36.02 20.75 -5.15
CA ASP A 136 -37.36 21.30 -4.91
C ASP A 136 -38.25 21.16 -6.17
N ALA A 137 -37.72 21.51 -7.35
CA ALA A 137 -38.42 21.36 -8.62
C ALA A 137 -38.77 19.89 -8.93
N PHE A 138 -37.85 18.95 -8.66
CA PHE A 138 -38.09 17.52 -8.82
C PHE A 138 -39.25 17.03 -7.96
N ARG A 139 -39.28 17.44 -6.68
CA ARG A 139 -40.35 17.04 -5.75
C ARG A 139 -41.70 17.58 -6.18
N THR A 140 -41.79 18.85 -6.54
CA THR A 140 -43.06 19.44 -7.00
C THR A 140 -43.57 18.73 -8.26
N ARG A 141 -42.70 18.52 -9.25
CA ARG A 141 -43.10 17.91 -10.53
C ARG A 141 -43.47 16.43 -10.41
N THR A 142 -42.84 15.68 -9.52
CA THR A 142 -43.19 14.27 -9.30
C THR A 142 -44.53 14.13 -8.58
N GLN A 143 -44.85 15.02 -7.64
CA GLN A 143 -46.16 15.09 -6.99
C GLN A 143 -47.28 15.47 -7.97
N GLU A 144 -47.06 16.48 -8.82
CA GLU A 144 -48.02 16.89 -9.86
C GLU A 144 -48.31 15.76 -10.86
N ARG A 145 -47.35 14.85 -11.06
CA ARG A 145 -47.49 13.67 -11.92
C ARG A 145 -48.09 12.45 -11.22
N GLY A 146 -48.35 12.53 -9.91
CA GLY A 146 -49.00 11.47 -9.15
C GLY A 146 -48.08 10.30 -8.76
N PHE A 147 -46.75 10.47 -8.79
CA PHE A 147 -45.84 9.46 -8.25
C PHE A 147 -45.99 9.40 -6.72
N GLN A 148 -46.07 8.18 -6.17
CA GLN A 148 -46.10 7.94 -4.72
C GLN A 148 -44.72 8.09 -4.10
N GLU A 149 -43.68 7.64 -4.81
CA GLU A 149 -42.29 7.75 -4.37
C GLU A 149 -41.39 8.31 -5.48
N ALA A 150 -40.44 9.14 -5.09
CA ALA A 150 -39.50 9.75 -6.03
C ALA A 150 -38.11 9.90 -5.40
N TYR A 151 -37.10 9.33 -6.05
CA TYR A 151 -35.71 9.37 -5.62
C TYR A 151 -34.85 10.11 -6.65
N LEU A 152 -34.02 11.02 -6.15
CA LEU A 152 -33.05 11.76 -6.97
C LEU A 152 -31.65 11.41 -6.48
N TRP A 153 -30.91 10.64 -7.26
CA TRP A 153 -29.53 10.24 -6.99
C TRP A 153 -28.59 11.13 -7.80
N GLY A 154 -27.93 12.07 -7.15
CA GLY A 154 -26.85 12.84 -7.75
C GLY A 154 -25.52 12.12 -7.60
N LYS A 155 -24.46 12.80 -8.04
CA LYS A 155 -23.08 12.31 -7.93
C LYS A 155 -22.74 11.91 -6.49
N GLY A 156 -22.99 12.78 -5.51
CA GLY A 156 -22.70 12.50 -4.11
C GLY A 156 -23.40 11.24 -3.60
N GLU A 157 -24.70 11.08 -3.87
CA GLU A 157 -25.46 9.89 -3.45
C GLU A 157 -24.94 8.61 -4.13
N LEU A 158 -24.56 8.67 -5.41
CA LEU A 158 -23.97 7.54 -6.13
C LEU A 158 -22.60 7.15 -5.58
N GLU A 159 -21.72 8.12 -5.27
CA GLU A 159 -20.42 7.85 -4.64
C GLU A 159 -20.60 7.19 -3.28
N ASP A 160 -21.49 7.74 -2.44
CA ASP A 160 -21.76 7.22 -1.10
C ASP A 160 -22.27 5.77 -1.17
N MET A 161 -23.16 5.46 -2.12
CA MET A 161 -23.62 4.08 -2.35
C MET A 161 -22.48 3.17 -2.81
N LEU A 162 -21.65 3.58 -3.77
CA LEU A 162 -20.55 2.76 -4.28
C LEU A 162 -19.46 2.47 -3.24
N TYR A 163 -19.23 3.40 -2.30
CA TYR A 163 -18.24 3.21 -1.26
C TYR A 163 -18.68 2.31 -0.10
N GLN A 164 -19.93 1.84 -0.10
CA GLN A 164 -20.43 0.86 0.87
C GLN A 164 -19.78 -0.52 0.65
N PRO A 165 -19.44 -1.27 1.72
CA PRO A 165 -18.76 -2.56 1.60
C PRO A 165 -19.48 -3.63 0.78
N LYS A 166 -20.80 -3.51 0.60
CA LYS A 166 -21.62 -4.41 -0.21
C LYS A 166 -21.47 -4.17 -1.72
N ASN A 167 -21.08 -2.95 -2.12
CA ASN A 167 -20.95 -2.55 -3.52
C ASN A 167 -19.48 -2.53 -3.99
N ASP A 168 -18.56 -3.22 -3.29
CA ASP A 168 -17.13 -3.26 -3.64
C ASP A 168 -16.88 -3.95 -4.99
N ASP A 169 -17.72 -4.92 -5.36
CA ASP A 169 -17.72 -5.54 -6.70
C ASP A 169 -18.12 -4.52 -7.78
N VAL A 170 -19.13 -3.68 -7.51
CA VAL A 170 -19.57 -2.62 -8.41
C VAL A 170 -18.48 -1.57 -8.57
N LEU A 171 -17.91 -1.09 -7.46
CA LEU A 171 -16.82 -0.11 -7.47
C LEU A 171 -15.60 -0.62 -8.26
N PHE A 172 -15.26 -1.91 -8.12
CA PHE A 172 -14.17 -2.52 -8.87
C PHE A 172 -14.48 -2.67 -10.35
N THR A 173 -15.68 -3.14 -10.68
CA THR A 173 -16.10 -3.43 -12.07
C THR A 173 -16.16 -2.17 -12.94
N PHE A 174 -16.52 -1.03 -12.36
CA PHE A 174 -16.70 0.22 -13.11
C PHE A 174 -15.54 1.20 -12.96
N PHE A 175 -14.82 1.21 -11.83
CA PHE A 175 -13.73 2.17 -11.60
C PHE A 175 -12.37 1.52 -11.31
N GLY A 176 -12.27 0.18 -11.28
CA GLY A 176 -11.01 -0.52 -10.97
C GLY A 176 -10.57 -0.35 -9.51
N VAL A 177 -11.42 0.20 -8.64
CA VAL A 177 -11.11 0.45 -7.23
C VAL A 177 -11.78 -0.61 -6.35
N SER A 178 -11.00 -1.29 -5.50
CA SER A 178 -11.56 -2.16 -4.46
C SER A 178 -10.85 -1.91 -3.12
N LYS A 179 -11.64 -1.67 -2.07
CA LYS A 179 -11.14 -1.57 -0.70
C LYS A 179 -10.71 -2.94 -0.18
N ARG A 180 -11.42 -4.01 -0.56
CA ARG A 180 -11.09 -5.39 -0.17
C ARG A 180 -9.77 -5.85 -0.79
N ILE A 181 -9.52 -5.57 -2.07
CA ILE A 181 -8.25 -5.92 -2.74
C ILE A 181 -7.08 -5.18 -2.10
N ARG A 182 -7.23 -3.88 -1.81
CA ARG A 182 -6.20 -3.09 -1.13
C ARG A 182 -5.90 -3.56 0.30
N GLN A 183 -6.91 -3.97 1.06
CA GLN A 183 -6.71 -4.52 2.40
C GLN A 183 -6.05 -5.90 2.36
N ARG A 184 -6.40 -6.73 1.36
CA ARG A 184 -5.76 -8.03 1.13
C ARG A 184 -4.29 -7.87 0.72
N SER A 185 -3.94 -6.90 -0.12
CA SER A 185 -2.55 -6.65 -0.51
C SER A 185 -1.68 -6.17 0.66
N LEU A 186 -2.18 -5.23 1.48
CA LEU A 186 -1.46 -4.78 2.69
C LEU A 186 -1.25 -5.92 3.68
N SER A 187 -2.28 -6.76 3.89
CA SER A 187 -2.18 -7.93 4.77
C SER A 187 -1.15 -8.94 4.26
N ALA A 188 -1.09 -9.17 2.94
CA ALA A 188 -0.11 -10.05 2.32
C ALA A 188 1.31 -9.50 2.45
N GLU A 189 1.50 -8.19 2.28
CA GLU A 189 2.79 -7.51 2.46
C GLU A 189 3.30 -7.64 3.90
N VAL A 190 2.45 -7.35 4.89
CA VAL A 190 2.79 -7.48 6.31
C VAL A 190 3.14 -8.92 6.66
N ARG A 191 2.37 -9.90 6.17
CA ARG A 191 2.67 -11.33 6.38
C ARG A 191 4.03 -11.71 5.80
N ARG A 192 4.35 -11.27 4.57
CA ARG A 192 5.65 -11.51 3.94
C ARG A 192 6.79 -10.97 4.81
N LYS A 193 6.69 -9.71 5.25
CA LYS A 193 7.69 -9.07 6.12
C LYS A 193 7.89 -9.85 7.42
N LEU A 194 6.80 -10.28 8.07
CA LEU A 194 6.87 -11.06 9.31
C LEU A 194 7.47 -12.46 9.12
N VAL A 195 7.19 -13.12 7.99
CA VAL A 195 7.79 -14.42 7.68
C VAL A 195 9.30 -14.30 7.54
N VAL A 196 9.79 -13.33 6.76
CA VAL A 196 11.23 -13.09 6.59
C VAL A 196 11.86 -12.72 7.93
N LYS A 197 11.28 -11.77 8.67
CA LYS A 197 11.79 -11.37 9.99
C LYS A 197 11.94 -12.57 10.94
N ARG A 198 10.93 -13.44 11.03
CA ARG A 198 11.01 -14.65 11.87
C ARG A 198 12.06 -15.64 11.37
N LYS A 199 12.19 -15.81 10.05
CA LYS A 199 13.21 -16.69 9.46
C LYS A 199 14.61 -16.17 9.80
N VAL A 200 14.84 -14.87 9.66
CA VAL A 200 16.10 -14.21 10.03
C VAL A 200 16.40 -14.41 11.52
N GLN A 201 15.46 -14.10 12.41
CA GLN A 201 15.67 -14.25 13.86
C GLN A 201 15.98 -15.69 14.28
N ARG A 202 15.47 -16.68 13.54
CA ARG A 202 15.73 -18.10 13.78
C ARG A 202 17.11 -18.53 13.28
N LEU A 203 17.53 -18.04 12.11
CA LEU A 203 18.75 -18.49 11.43
C LEU A 203 19.98 -17.64 11.76
N LEU A 204 19.82 -16.32 11.87
CA LEU A 204 20.88 -15.36 12.16
C LEU A 204 20.82 -14.98 13.64
N GLN A 205 21.26 -15.92 14.50
CA GLN A 205 21.05 -15.82 15.94
C GLN A 205 22.01 -14.85 16.64
N SER A 206 23.14 -14.52 16.03
CA SER A 206 24.20 -13.69 16.62
C SER A 206 24.40 -12.39 15.86
N ILE A 207 24.44 -11.29 16.61
CA ILE A 207 24.95 -10.01 16.14
C ILE A 207 26.44 -10.17 15.80
N GLY A 208 26.88 -9.54 14.71
CA GLY A 208 28.23 -9.64 14.18
C GLY A 208 28.48 -10.86 13.30
N LEU A 209 27.48 -11.72 13.09
CA LEU A 209 27.58 -12.86 12.17
C LEU A 209 27.86 -12.37 10.75
N GLU A 210 28.87 -12.93 10.10
CA GLU A 210 29.14 -12.66 8.70
C GLU A 210 28.12 -13.40 7.83
N VAL A 211 27.49 -12.67 6.92
CA VAL A 211 26.47 -13.16 6.00
C VAL A 211 26.81 -12.74 4.59
N LEU A 212 26.58 -13.64 3.63
CA LEU A 212 26.72 -13.34 2.22
C LEU A 212 25.38 -12.85 1.67
N LEU A 213 25.31 -11.61 1.23
CA LEU A 213 24.16 -11.10 0.46
C LEU A 213 24.41 -11.38 -1.01
N ARG A 214 23.47 -12.04 -1.68
CA ARG A 214 23.59 -12.49 -3.07
C ARG A 214 22.34 -12.20 -3.88
N ASP A 215 22.51 -11.59 -5.05
CA ASP A 215 21.44 -11.50 -6.05
C ASP A 215 21.10 -12.91 -6.56
N ALA A 216 19.84 -13.31 -6.41
CA ALA A 216 19.38 -14.64 -6.83
C ALA A 216 19.39 -14.83 -8.36
N SER A 217 19.46 -13.74 -9.13
CA SER A 217 19.54 -13.77 -10.59
C SER A 217 20.98 -13.74 -11.13
N ASP A 218 21.98 -13.60 -10.27
CA ASP A 218 23.38 -13.55 -10.70
C ASP A 218 23.98 -14.96 -10.79
N ASP A 219 23.91 -15.52 -12.00
CA ASP A 219 24.46 -16.83 -12.35
C ASP A 219 25.99 -16.87 -12.44
N ARG A 220 26.68 -15.72 -12.29
CA ARG A 220 28.15 -15.65 -12.38
C ARG A 220 28.84 -16.15 -11.11
N TYR A 221 28.14 -16.13 -9.98
CA TYR A 221 28.68 -16.61 -8.71
C TYR A 221 29.28 -18.02 -8.86
N PRO A 222 30.51 -18.28 -8.38
CA PRO A 222 31.35 -17.44 -7.53
C PRO A 222 32.35 -16.53 -8.27
N TYR A 223 32.30 -16.45 -9.60
CA TYR A 223 33.31 -15.80 -10.43
C TYR A 223 32.87 -14.40 -10.90
N ALA A 224 33.63 -13.36 -10.53
CA ALA A 224 33.32 -11.99 -10.92
C ALA A 224 33.60 -11.75 -12.41
N ASP A 225 32.87 -10.81 -13.02
CA ASP A 225 33.16 -10.31 -14.36
C ASP A 225 34.39 -9.38 -14.31
N GLU A 226 35.53 -9.91 -14.75
CA GLU A 226 36.82 -9.21 -14.76
C GLU A 226 36.86 -8.00 -15.71
N THR A 227 35.90 -7.89 -16.64
CA THR A 227 35.84 -6.74 -17.55
C THR A 227 35.24 -5.49 -16.90
N GLN A 228 34.54 -5.66 -15.78
CA GLN A 228 33.88 -4.58 -15.05
C GLN A 228 34.80 -4.00 -13.98
N ARG A 229 35.04 -2.69 -14.05
CA ARG A 229 35.82 -1.97 -13.02
C ARG A 229 35.02 -1.72 -11.74
N GLU A 230 33.71 -1.56 -11.84
CA GLU A 230 32.84 -1.31 -10.68
C GLU A 230 32.51 -2.64 -9.98
N LYS A 231 32.90 -2.79 -8.71
CA LYS A 231 32.74 -4.04 -7.94
C LYS A 231 31.30 -4.57 -7.93
N LEU A 232 30.30 -3.70 -7.74
CA LEU A 232 28.88 -4.10 -7.72
C LEU A 232 28.34 -4.54 -9.10
N ARG A 233 28.98 -4.12 -10.20
CA ARG A 233 28.67 -4.60 -11.55
C ARG A 233 29.42 -5.89 -11.86
N ALA A 234 30.68 -5.96 -11.43
CA ALA A 234 31.52 -7.14 -11.57
C ALA A 234 30.96 -8.36 -10.84
N ARG A 235 30.41 -8.15 -9.64
CA ARG A 235 29.76 -9.20 -8.84
C ARG A 235 28.58 -8.64 -8.03
N ARG A 236 27.45 -9.35 -8.02
CA ARG A 236 26.28 -9.00 -7.21
C ARG A 236 26.17 -9.86 -5.95
N TRP A 237 27.32 -10.05 -5.30
CA TRP A 237 27.41 -10.68 -3.98
C TRP A 237 28.48 -10.01 -3.13
N CYS A 238 28.15 -9.79 -1.86
CA CYS A 238 29.00 -9.10 -0.90
C CYS A 238 28.80 -9.67 0.51
N ILE A 239 29.88 -9.77 1.28
CA ILE A 239 29.84 -10.21 2.68
C ILE A 239 29.64 -8.98 3.57
N TYR A 240 28.71 -9.09 4.52
CA TYR A 240 28.48 -8.08 5.54
C TYR A 240 28.38 -8.71 6.93
N ARG A 241 28.56 -7.89 7.99
CA ARG A 241 28.23 -8.30 9.36
C ARG A 241 26.78 -7.95 9.67
N TYR A 242 26.01 -8.94 10.10
CA TYR A 242 24.61 -8.78 10.51
C TYR A 242 24.52 -8.07 11.86
N GLU A 243 23.75 -6.98 11.93
CA GLU A 243 23.52 -6.26 13.20
C GLU A 243 22.19 -6.64 13.86
N GLY A 244 21.15 -6.93 13.07
CA GLY A 244 19.85 -7.22 13.67
C GLY A 244 18.66 -6.99 12.75
N CYS A 245 17.49 -7.35 13.27
CA CYS A 245 16.20 -7.04 12.69
C CYS A 245 15.62 -5.76 13.30
N HIS A 246 15.37 -4.75 12.45
CA HIS A 246 14.77 -3.48 12.85
C HIS A 246 13.38 -3.32 12.21
N HIS A 247 12.71 -2.20 12.50
CA HIS A 247 11.36 -1.94 11.98
C HIS A 247 11.35 -1.73 10.45
N ASP A 248 12.46 -1.29 9.88
CA ASP A 248 12.62 -0.88 8.48
C ASP A 248 13.36 -1.91 7.60
N GLY A 249 14.00 -2.92 8.21
CA GLY A 249 14.68 -3.99 7.49
C GLY A 249 15.67 -4.76 8.37
N LEU A 250 16.50 -5.59 7.73
CA LEU A 250 17.70 -6.13 8.32
C LEU A 250 18.80 -5.08 8.22
N HIS A 251 19.52 -4.83 9.32
CA HIS A 251 20.66 -3.92 9.31
C HIS A 251 21.94 -4.73 9.14
N VAL A 252 22.79 -4.28 8.23
CA VAL A 252 24.13 -4.83 8.03
C VAL A 252 25.18 -3.72 8.14
N LEU A 253 26.28 -4.01 8.82
CA LEU A 253 27.34 -3.04 9.07
C LEU A 253 28.08 -2.73 7.77
N ARG A 254 28.20 -1.43 7.46
CA ARG A 254 28.95 -0.93 6.31
C ARG A 254 30.26 -0.28 6.70
N HIS A 255 30.25 0.57 7.72
CA HIS A 255 31.43 1.26 8.22
C HIS A 255 31.45 1.25 9.74
N ARG A 256 32.62 1.09 10.34
CA ARG A 256 32.83 1.20 11.78
C ARG A 256 34.13 1.92 12.08
N HIS A 257 34.04 3.04 12.78
CA HIS A 257 35.18 3.88 13.12
C HIS A 257 35.30 4.05 14.63
N LEU A 258 36.55 4.15 15.11
CA LEU A 258 36.81 4.67 16.44
C LEU A 258 36.28 6.10 16.54
N ALA A 259 35.59 6.41 17.63
CA ALA A 259 34.93 7.70 17.82
C ALA A 259 35.09 8.26 19.23
N PHE A 260 34.69 9.51 19.38
CA PHE A 260 34.67 10.28 20.61
C PHE A 260 33.31 10.96 20.76
N ILE A 261 32.79 10.95 21.99
CA ILE A 261 31.66 11.77 22.42
C ILE A 261 32.08 12.48 23.70
N ASP A 262 31.89 13.80 23.77
CA ASP A 262 32.25 14.57 24.95
C ASP A 262 31.30 14.31 26.14
N ASP A 263 31.59 14.92 27.27
CA ASP A 263 30.76 14.85 28.48
C ASP A 263 29.41 15.55 28.30
N ASP A 264 29.32 16.51 27.37
CA ASP A 264 28.08 17.21 27.02
C ASP A 264 27.09 16.36 26.17
N GLY A 265 27.58 15.25 25.58
CA GLY A 265 26.79 14.41 24.67
C GLY A 265 26.50 15.05 23.30
N VAL A 266 27.09 16.21 23.00
CA VAL A 266 26.86 16.99 21.78
C VAL A 266 28.13 17.04 20.94
N ALA A 267 29.27 17.40 21.53
CA ALA A 267 30.53 17.45 20.81
C ALA A 267 31.04 16.05 20.49
N TRP A 268 31.36 15.79 19.22
CA TRP A 268 31.74 14.45 18.75
C TRP A 268 32.81 14.47 17.67
N ASP A 269 33.48 13.34 17.48
CA ASP A 269 34.34 13.10 16.34
C ASP A 269 34.54 11.60 16.05
N PHE A 270 35.05 11.25 14.87
CA PHE A 270 35.48 9.90 14.52
C PHE A 270 36.72 9.87 13.63
N ALA A 271 37.42 8.73 13.65
CA ALA A 271 38.63 8.47 12.88
C ALA A 271 38.29 8.06 11.44
N GLU A 272 38.29 9.04 10.53
CA GLU A 272 37.96 8.83 9.10
C GLU A 272 38.93 7.89 8.38
N CYS A 273 40.21 7.92 8.76
CA CYS A 273 41.26 7.21 8.02
C CYS A 273 41.30 5.69 8.26
N MET A 274 40.39 5.12 9.05
CA MET A 274 40.35 3.69 9.37
C MET A 274 38.92 3.16 9.26
N ASP A 275 38.72 1.90 8.91
CA ASP A 275 37.40 1.24 8.96
C ASP A 275 37.52 -0.22 9.49
N ASP A 276 36.87 -0.51 10.62
CA ASP A 276 36.84 -1.81 11.31
C ASP A 276 35.63 -2.68 10.89
N SER A 277 34.93 -2.29 9.81
CA SER A 277 33.80 -3.04 9.24
C SER A 277 34.19 -4.28 8.44
N ALA A 278 35.43 -4.33 7.95
CA ALA A 278 35.85 -5.33 6.96
C ALA A 278 35.62 -6.77 7.46
N PRO A 279 35.00 -7.66 6.64
CA PRO A 279 34.81 -9.05 7.03
C PRO A 279 36.15 -9.75 7.25
N HIS A 280 36.18 -10.73 8.14
CA HIS A 280 37.39 -11.48 8.49
C HIS A 280 37.77 -12.44 7.37
N LYS A 281 36.79 -13.17 6.81
CA LYS A 281 37.01 -14.09 5.70
C LYS A 281 36.28 -13.58 4.46
N ASN A 282 37.03 -13.13 3.47
CA ASN A 282 36.47 -12.75 2.17
C ASN A 282 37.29 -13.44 1.07
N PRO A 283 36.73 -14.48 0.41
CA PRO A 283 37.43 -15.26 -0.60
C PRO A 283 37.64 -14.47 -1.90
N TRP A 284 36.94 -13.35 -2.08
CA TRP A 284 37.05 -12.51 -3.28
C TRP A 284 37.86 -11.23 -3.05
N ARG A 285 38.80 -11.23 -2.10
CA ARG A 285 39.78 -10.15 -1.96
C ARG A 285 40.75 -10.17 -3.13
N THR A 286 41.07 -8.98 -3.65
CA THR A 286 42.14 -8.79 -4.64
C THR A 286 43.44 -8.37 -3.96
N GLU A 287 44.57 -8.42 -4.69
CA GLU A 287 45.85 -7.89 -4.20
C GLU A 287 45.78 -6.40 -3.82
N ASP A 288 44.98 -5.62 -4.54
CA ASP A 288 44.77 -4.22 -4.23
C ASP A 288 43.99 -4.05 -2.92
N ASP A 289 43.00 -4.92 -2.66
CA ASP A 289 42.31 -4.94 -1.36
C ASP A 289 43.28 -5.21 -0.21
N GLU A 290 44.27 -6.09 -0.39
CA GLU A 290 45.30 -6.35 0.62
C GLU A 290 46.21 -5.14 0.88
N LYS A 291 46.62 -4.42 -0.17
CA LYS A 291 47.41 -3.18 -0.03
C LYS A 291 46.62 -2.12 0.75
N LEU A 292 45.35 -1.94 0.42
CA LEU A 292 44.43 -1.03 1.12
C LEU A 292 44.29 -1.41 2.59
N MET A 293 44.16 -2.70 2.93
CA MET A 293 44.10 -3.15 4.31
C MET A 293 45.39 -2.89 5.10
N ASN A 294 46.55 -3.09 4.48
CA ASN A 294 47.84 -2.81 5.13
C ASN A 294 48.00 -1.31 5.44
N GLN A 295 47.56 -0.44 4.53
CA GLN A 295 47.52 1.01 4.78
C GLN A 295 46.53 1.36 5.89
N ALA A 296 45.33 0.76 5.87
CA ALA A 296 44.32 0.94 6.89
C ALA A 296 44.78 0.46 8.27
N ALA A 297 45.62 -0.59 8.35
CA ALA A 297 46.17 -1.08 9.62
C ALA A 297 47.07 -0.04 10.31
N ALA A 298 47.91 0.68 9.55
CA ALA A 298 48.74 1.76 10.09
C ALA A 298 47.88 2.94 10.55
N ALA A 299 46.88 3.33 9.75
CA ALA A 299 45.93 4.38 10.12
C ALA A 299 45.12 4.02 11.37
N ARG A 300 44.70 2.76 11.48
CA ARG A 300 44.03 2.20 12.66
C ARG A 300 44.92 2.26 13.89
N ALA A 301 46.21 1.90 13.80
CA ALA A 301 47.14 1.96 14.93
C ALA A 301 47.32 3.40 15.45
N ASN A 302 47.42 4.37 14.53
CA ASN A 302 47.49 5.80 14.88
C ASN A 302 46.19 6.27 15.56
N ALA A 303 45.02 5.93 14.99
CA ALA A 303 43.73 6.25 15.58
C ALA A 303 43.53 5.61 16.96
N MET A 304 43.96 4.35 17.13
CA MET A 304 43.90 3.62 18.40
C MET A 304 44.73 4.32 19.48
N THR A 305 45.94 4.80 19.14
CA THR A 305 46.80 5.54 20.08
C THR A 305 46.10 6.79 20.61
N ILE A 306 45.42 7.54 19.75
CA ILE A 306 44.61 8.71 20.14
C ILE A 306 43.43 8.27 21.01
N TRP A 307 42.71 7.23 20.58
CA TRP A 307 41.51 6.74 21.24
C TRP A 307 41.79 6.18 22.65
N ASP A 308 42.91 5.50 22.83
CA ASP A 308 43.36 4.99 24.14
C ASP A 308 43.82 6.09 25.09
N ALA A 309 44.21 7.26 24.58
CA ALA A 309 44.50 8.42 25.40
C ALA A 309 43.22 9.14 25.90
N LEU A 310 42.06 8.87 25.28
CA LEU A 310 40.78 9.45 25.71
C LEU A 310 40.30 8.80 27.02
N PRO A 311 39.59 9.56 27.88
CA PRO A 311 38.88 8.98 29.01
C PRO A 311 37.91 7.90 28.52
N GLU A 312 37.87 6.75 29.20
CA GLU A 312 37.06 5.59 28.79
C GLU A 312 35.59 5.96 28.57
N LYS A 313 35.03 6.82 29.42
CA LYS A 313 33.64 7.30 29.33
C LYS A 313 33.34 8.11 28.06
N ASN A 314 34.36 8.59 27.34
CA ASN A 314 34.23 9.39 26.12
C ASN A 314 34.54 8.58 24.86
N ARG A 315 35.11 7.38 25.02
CA ARG A 315 35.41 6.47 23.91
C ARG A 315 34.11 5.96 23.31
N ALA A 316 33.99 6.04 22.00
CA ALA A 316 32.79 5.70 21.26
C ALA A 316 33.07 4.91 19.99
N TRP A 317 32.00 4.37 19.42
CA TRP A 317 31.94 3.83 18.07
C TRP A 317 31.05 4.72 17.21
N PHE A 318 31.51 4.98 15.99
CA PHE A 318 30.69 5.51 14.90
C PHE A 318 30.45 4.38 13.91
N GLU A 319 29.18 4.00 13.73
CA GLU A 319 28.77 2.87 12.91
C GLU A 319 27.74 3.31 11.88
N GLU A 320 27.98 2.96 10.62
CA GLU A 320 27.03 3.15 9.52
C GLU A 320 26.48 1.79 9.08
N TYR A 321 25.15 1.71 8.99
CA TYR A 321 24.43 0.51 8.60
C TYR A 321 23.67 0.73 7.29
N LEU A 322 23.71 -0.29 6.44
CA LEU A 322 22.82 -0.42 5.29
C LEU A 322 21.55 -1.16 5.71
N VAL A 323 20.41 -0.74 5.16
CA VAL A 323 19.10 -1.32 5.47
C VAL A 323 18.65 -2.19 4.30
N LEU A 324 18.63 -3.50 4.53
CA LEU A 324 18.08 -4.49 3.60
C LEU A 324 16.57 -4.66 3.87
N PRO A 325 15.68 -4.23 2.95
CA PRO A 325 14.24 -4.40 3.12
C PRO A 325 13.84 -5.87 3.30
N TYR A 326 12.90 -6.16 4.19
CA TYR A 326 12.40 -7.55 4.33
C TYR A 326 11.78 -8.08 3.04
N GLU A 327 11.15 -7.21 2.25
CA GLU A 327 10.53 -7.55 0.98
C GLU A 327 11.52 -7.87 -0.14
N SER A 328 12.80 -7.49 -0.04
CA SER A 328 13.81 -7.82 -1.04
C SER A 328 14.46 -9.18 -0.78
N VAL A 329 14.33 -9.74 0.43
CA VAL A 329 14.82 -11.09 0.76
C VAL A 329 13.90 -12.13 0.14
N ILE A 330 14.47 -12.96 -0.73
CA ILE A 330 13.80 -14.09 -1.36
C ILE A 330 13.88 -15.30 -0.44
N ASP A 331 15.09 -15.67 -0.04
CA ASP A 331 15.30 -16.75 0.91
C ASP A 331 16.63 -16.67 1.65
N ILE A 332 16.79 -17.52 2.67
CA ILE A 332 18.03 -17.64 3.44
C ILE A 332 18.41 -19.12 3.54
N ASP A 333 19.64 -19.43 3.11
CA ASP A 333 20.35 -20.66 3.41
C ASP A 333 21.26 -20.39 4.62
N ASP A 334 21.15 -21.21 5.66
CA ASP A 334 21.91 -21.04 6.90
C ASP A 334 23.29 -21.71 6.89
N LYS A 335 23.58 -22.56 5.89
CA LYS A 335 24.82 -23.33 5.81
C LYS A 335 25.85 -22.71 4.87
N GLY A 336 25.40 -22.14 3.75
CA GLY A 336 26.27 -21.64 2.71
C GLY A 336 26.89 -22.77 1.87
N ASP A 337 28.07 -22.53 1.34
CA ASP A 337 28.72 -23.41 0.36
C ASP A 337 30.25 -23.45 0.50
N GLU A 338 30.93 -24.07 -0.47
CA GLU A 338 32.39 -24.23 -0.47
C GLU A 338 33.18 -22.90 -0.61
N TRP A 339 32.53 -21.81 -0.99
CA TRP A 339 33.16 -20.49 -1.11
C TRP A 339 32.92 -19.62 0.11
N PHE A 340 31.74 -19.71 0.71
CA PHE A 340 31.40 -19.02 1.94
C PHE A 340 30.64 -19.93 2.90
N GLU A 341 31.38 -20.41 3.91
CA GLU A 341 30.86 -21.16 5.05
C GLU A 341 30.14 -20.21 6.03
N GLY A 342 28.85 -19.97 5.77
CA GLY A 342 28.01 -19.10 6.57
C GLY A 342 26.69 -18.80 5.85
N PRO A 343 25.75 -18.07 6.47
CA PRO A 343 24.44 -17.87 5.88
C PRO A 343 24.48 -17.06 4.58
N HIS A 344 23.76 -17.54 3.57
CA HIS A 344 23.51 -16.84 2.31
C HIS A 344 22.11 -16.22 2.35
N ILE A 345 22.03 -14.91 2.17
CA ILE A 345 20.79 -14.17 2.03
C ILE A 345 20.58 -13.90 0.54
N TYR A 346 19.66 -14.64 -0.07
CA TYR A 346 19.25 -14.43 -1.44
C TYR A 346 18.27 -13.27 -1.52
N VAL A 347 18.57 -12.32 -2.38
CA VAL A 347 17.75 -11.12 -2.59
C VAL A 347 17.37 -11.00 -4.07
N GLY A 348 16.37 -10.16 -4.35
CA GLY A 348 16.02 -9.79 -5.72
C GLY A 348 17.13 -9.03 -6.45
N GLU A 349 16.84 -8.63 -7.68
CA GLU A 349 17.79 -7.96 -8.56
C GLU A 349 18.44 -6.74 -7.90
N PHE A 350 19.76 -6.65 -7.96
CA PHE A 350 20.52 -5.52 -7.43
C PHE A 350 20.25 -4.26 -8.26
N ASP A 351 20.02 -3.16 -7.56
CA ASP A 351 20.19 -1.84 -8.15
C ASP A 351 21.68 -1.62 -8.49
N PRO A 352 22.02 -1.18 -9.70
CA PRO A 352 23.42 -1.00 -10.12
C PRO A 352 24.23 -0.02 -9.26
N VAL A 353 23.58 0.88 -8.53
CA VAL A 353 24.24 1.93 -7.73
C VAL A 353 24.23 1.58 -6.25
N ARG A 354 23.08 1.14 -5.73
CA ARG A 354 22.87 0.92 -4.28
C ARG A 354 22.75 -0.54 -3.87
N GLY A 355 22.76 -1.49 -4.81
CA GLY A 355 22.51 -2.90 -4.51
C GLY A 355 21.08 -3.13 -3.98
N PRO A 356 20.87 -4.08 -3.07
CA PRO A 356 19.52 -4.45 -2.59
C PRO A 356 19.01 -3.56 -1.44
N PHE A 357 19.70 -2.45 -1.13
CA PHE A 357 19.45 -1.65 0.08
C PHE A 357 18.49 -0.48 -0.16
N ARG A 358 17.94 0.06 0.94
CA ARG A 358 17.26 1.36 0.94
C ARG A 358 18.19 2.47 0.48
N ASP A 359 17.59 3.58 0.05
CA ASP A 359 18.27 4.81 -0.38
C ASP A 359 18.85 5.63 0.78
N TYR A 360 18.48 5.32 2.02
CA TYR A 360 19.05 5.92 3.22
C TYR A 360 19.91 4.92 4.01
N ARG A 361 20.74 5.49 4.88
CA ARG A 361 21.61 4.74 5.80
C ARG A 361 21.24 5.06 7.24
N ARG A 362 21.61 4.19 8.16
CA ARG A 362 21.44 4.42 9.61
C ARG A 362 22.80 4.65 10.23
N VAL A 363 22.92 5.71 11.02
CA VAL A 363 24.15 6.03 11.76
C VAL A 363 23.88 5.82 13.23
N ARG A 364 24.83 5.17 13.91
CA ARG A 364 24.86 5.01 15.36
C ARG A 364 26.19 5.57 15.86
N LEU A 365 26.10 6.56 16.73
CA LEU A 365 27.24 7.13 17.42
C LEU A 365 27.01 6.96 18.92
N CYS A 366 27.80 6.10 19.54
CA CYS A 366 27.53 5.62 20.91
C CYS A 366 28.82 5.33 21.68
N THR A 367 28.88 5.72 22.95
CA THR A 367 30.02 5.38 23.82
C THR A 367 30.10 3.87 24.09
N ILE A 368 31.30 3.37 24.41
CA ILE A 368 31.54 1.94 24.64
C ILE A 368 31.00 1.42 25.97
N GLY A 369 30.52 2.30 26.85
CA GLY A 369 30.07 1.93 28.20
C GLY A 369 28.80 1.09 28.16
N GLN A 370 28.83 -0.10 28.75
CA GLN A 370 27.71 -1.05 28.68
C GLN A 370 26.45 -0.59 29.45
N TRP A 371 26.63 0.11 30.58
CA TRP A 371 25.54 0.49 31.50
C TRP A 371 25.22 1.99 31.52
N SER A 372 26.03 2.79 30.84
CA SER A 372 25.92 4.25 30.79
C SER A 372 26.27 4.79 29.40
N ALA A 373 25.89 4.03 28.37
CA ALA A 373 26.09 4.39 26.98
C ALA A 373 25.44 5.75 26.69
N ARG A 374 26.23 6.70 26.19
CA ARG A 374 25.73 7.98 25.68
C ARG A 374 25.61 7.88 24.18
N HIS A 375 24.59 8.55 23.65
CA HIS A 375 24.33 8.67 22.24
C HIS A 375 24.47 10.12 21.83
N ALA A 376 25.02 10.36 20.65
CA ALA A 376 25.06 11.68 20.05
C ALA A 376 24.50 11.62 18.63
N GLU A 377 23.88 12.71 18.18
CA GLU A 377 23.56 12.87 16.76
C GLU A 377 24.84 13.27 16.02
N ALA A 378 25.09 12.65 14.87
CA ALA A 378 26.23 12.97 14.02
C ALA A 378 26.02 14.29 13.24
N ASN A 379 25.66 15.37 13.95
CA ASN A 379 25.47 16.70 13.37
C ASN A 379 26.84 17.30 13.00
N PRO A 380 27.11 17.61 11.72
CA PRO A 380 28.39 18.19 11.29
C PRO A 380 28.80 19.46 12.03
N GLU A 381 27.84 20.29 12.46
CA GLU A 381 28.12 21.56 13.16
C GLU A 381 28.69 21.36 14.57
N ALA A 382 28.35 20.23 15.21
CA ALA A 382 28.84 19.86 16.54
C ALA A 382 30.15 19.05 16.50
N ARG A 383 30.68 18.80 15.30
CA ARG A 383 31.85 17.95 15.12
C ARG A 383 33.13 18.70 15.49
N VAL A 384 33.86 18.17 16.47
CA VAL A 384 35.17 18.67 16.89
C VAL A 384 36.28 17.88 16.19
N LYS A 385 37.53 18.36 16.29
CA LYS A 385 38.70 17.67 15.73
C LYS A 385 39.48 16.96 16.85
N LYS A 386 39.26 15.66 17.00
CA LYS A 386 40.02 14.75 17.88
C LYS A 386 40.90 13.80 17.06
N PHE A 387 40.44 13.38 15.89
CA PHE A 387 41.18 12.50 14.99
C PHE A 387 41.70 13.27 13.77
N PRO A 388 42.75 12.76 13.08
CA PRO A 388 43.13 13.23 11.76
C PRO A 388 41.94 13.12 10.79
N ARG A 389 41.86 14.07 9.86
CA ARG A 389 40.89 14.04 8.76
C ARG A 389 41.50 13.30 7.58
N ASP A 390 40.67 12.62 6.81
CA ASP A 390 41.09 12.07 5.53
C ASP A 390 41.07 13.18 4.48
N GLU A 391 42.25 13.58 3.98
CA GLU A 391 42.37 14.64 2.97
C GLU A 391 41.71 14.27 1.63
N ALA A 392 41.42 12.99 1.38
CA ALA A 392 40.69 12.53 0.20
C ALA A 392 39.16 12.64 0.36
N LEU A 393 38.66 12.65 1.61
CA LEU A 393 37.29 12.97 1.96
C LEU A 393 37.24 14.48 2.26
N GLY A 394 37.34 15.30 1.21
CA GLY A 394 37.19 16.76 1.32
C GLY A 394 35.89 17.16 2.04
N PRO A 395 35.80 18.40 2.53
CA PRO A 395 34.72 18.87 3.40
C PRO A 395 33.31 18.64 2.84
#